data_AF-A0A8H4LHM1-F1
#
_entry.id   AF-A0A8H4LHM1-F1
#
_cell.length_a   1.000
_cell.length_b   1.000
_cell.length_c   1.000
_cell.angle_alpha   90.00
_cell.angle_beta   90.00
_cell.angle_gamma   90.00
#
_symmetry.space_group_name_H-M   'P 1'
#
loop_
_entity.id
_entity.type
_entity.pdbx_description
1 polymer ?
#
loop_
_entity_poly.entity_id
_entity_poly.type
_entity_poly.pdbx_seq_one_letter_code
_entity_poly.pdbx_strand_id
1 'polypeptide(L)'
;MPPKSAKAKNKRPLEEGDDNPRQPKGKAAKTKDSEPAEERAETSQTGQAGRTRRIPRGPKGEYFMPQAMPCECADVIENIPMPSRWIFAIDAIPDRSMTLSSRKWWEEHGPWLEAHKKQLKLSAANWKMKDEAMKQDATVPDDEGNDDWDFVCRVAPSAELRSGEDEDEDEDEYDDEDENEEDGQGKDKGKDKGKDKDKDEDDSSKKPYGKLASLHPEYPWIFTMLGEDRGKWWTQEALKRDQDDFSMHIYNDWTNYGMLETIENMLQQISDHLKPKSSYREFWPEVEGLALALRSNLLEFGMCDDSERCNKLIELVGFLSITVIDALKKQDAFKPGSEIRNLGLVFAMLIKWGWEQITDYEFDDESGSWIYKVVDLAEEAGITLAGPTNFEDELNKMLEERARKANRMKKWNNVNWANRSKTYATRYCGSGGGRSKHVLGGSQYDITKMSAAERKKHSLGGGRGLMMF
;
A
#
# COMPACT_ATOMS: atom_id res chain seq x y z
N MET A 1 -61.52 -16.19 -1.15
CA MET A 1 -62.05 -16.15 0.23
C MET A 1 -61.29 -17.17 1.08
N PRO A 2 -60.96 -16.86 2.35
CA PRO A 2 -60.02 -17.61 3.20
C PRO A 2 -60.71 -18.77 3.97
N PRO A 3 -59.99 -19.54 4.81
CA PRO A 3 -59.95 -19.14 6.23
C PRO A 3 -58.62 -19.40 6.98
N LYS A 4 -58.56 -18.72 8.14
CA LYS A 4 -57.57 -18.74 9.21
C LYS A 4 -57.58 -20.06 10.00
N SER A 5 -56.47 -20.42 10.63
CA SER A 5 -56.46 -21.11 11.93
C SER A 5 -55.17 -20.79 12.71
N ALA A 6 -55.29 -20.84 14.03
CA ALA A 6 -54.38 -20.27 15.00
C ALA A 6 -53.95 -21.30 16.05
N LYS A 7 -52.88 -20.95 16.78
CA LYS A 7 -52.44 -21.40 18.12
C LYS A 7 -51.70 -22.74 18.24
N ALA A 8 -50.50 -22.67 18.83
CA ALA A 8 -50.23 -23.30 20.12
C ALA A 8 -49.05 -22.61 20.85
N LYS A 9 -49.29 -22.24 22.11
CA LYS A 9 -48.30 -21.86 23.12
C LYS A 9 -47.87 -23.14 23.83
N ASN A 10 -46.61 -23.26 24.25
CA ASN A 10 -46.29 -24.07 25.42
C ASN A 10 -45.25 -23.41 26.32
N LYS A 11 -45.56 -23.50 27.62
CA LYS A 11 -44.91 -22.88 28.78
C LYS A 11 -43.70 -23.68 29.25
N ARG A 12 -42.83 -22.99 30.00
CA ARG A 12 -41.74 -23.49 30.89
C ARG A 12 -42.21 -24.58 31.87
N PRO A 13 -41.24 -25.24 32.54
CA PRO A 13 -41.02 -24.90 33.95
C PRO A 13 -39.58 -24.45 34.29
N LEU A 14 -39.52 -23.58 35.30
CA LEU A 14 -38.40 -23.28 36.20
C LEU A 14 -38.50 -24.24 37.41
N GLU A 15 -37.37 -24.52 38.06
CA GLU A 15 -37.16 -24.61 39.54
C GLU A 15 -35.63 -24.81 39.73
N GLU A 16 -34.90 -23.93 40.44
CA GLU A 16 -34.76 -23.78 41.92
C GLU A 16 -34.09 -25.02 42.55
N GLY A 17 -33.21 -25.01 43.55
CA GLY A 17 -32.31 -24.07 44.26
C GLY A 17 -31.02 -24.90 44.51
N ASP A 18 -30.02 -24.61 45.33
CA ASP A 18 -29.91 -23.84 46.55
C ASP A 18 -28.42 -23.72 46.95
N ASP A 19 -28.13 -22.65 47.69
CA ASP A 19 -27.24 -22.55 48.86
C ASP A 19 -25.72 -22.84 48.81
N ASN A 20 -24.93 -21.73 48.84
CA ASN A 20 -24.07 -21.18 49.94
C ASN A 20 -23.26 -22.15 50.87
N PRO A 21 -22.27 -21.72 51.72
CA PRO A 21 -21.59 -20.42 51.92
C PRO A 21 -20.05 -20.44 52.30
N ARG A 22 -19.47 -19.23 52.49
CA ARG A 22 -18.41 -18.80 53.47
C ARG A 22 -16.94 -19.30 53.32
N GLN A 23 -15.97 -18.44 52.93
CA GLN A 23 -15.16 -17.44 53.73
C GLN A 23 -13.82 -18.00 54.32
N PRO A 24 -12.81 -17.20 54.80
CA PRO A 24 -12.07 -16.05 54.24
C PRO A 24 -10.54 -16.04 54.59
N LYS A 25 -9.86 -14.88 54.41
CA LYS A 25 -8.55 -14.37 54.94
C LYS A 25 -7.35 -14.46 53.98
N GLY A 26 -6.46 -13.46 53.86
CA GLY A 26 -6.27 -12.26 54.67
C GLY A 26 -5.38 -11.19 54.02
N LYS A 27 -5.41 -10.01 54.67
CA LYS A 27 -4.79 -8.72 54.35
C LYS A 27 -3.25 -8.72 54.48
N ALA A 28 -2.59 -7.84 53.73
CA ALA A 28 -1.65 -6.86 54.29
C ALA A 28 -1.46 -5.67 53.34
N ALA A 29 -1.62 -4.47 53.88
CA ALA A 29 -1.44 -3.18 53.22
C ALA A 29 -0.05 -2.61 53.57
N LYS A 30 0.50 -1.77 52.68
CA LYS A 30 1.28 -0.59 53.12
C LYS A 30 1.31 0.49 52.03
N THR A 31 0.71 1.61 52.38
CA THR A 31 0.76 2.93 51.74
C THR A 31 2.14 3.57 51.88
N LYS A 32 2.52 4.39 50.89
CA LYS A 32 3.28 5.63 51.09
C LYS A 32 3.01 6.57 49.92
N ASP A 33 2.50 7.76 50.26
CA ASP A 33 2.32 8.93 49.41
C ASP A 33 3.67 9.58 49.04
N SER A 34 3.76 10.12 47.82
CA SER A 34 4.40 11.40 47.52
C SER A 34 4.12 11.84 46.08
N GLU A 35 3.86 13.14 45.95
CA GLU A 35 3.40 14.00 44.85
C GLU A 35 4.32 14.12 43.59
N PRO A 36 3.95 14.91 42.56
CA PRO A 36 4.18 14.60 41.14
C PRO A 36 5.47 15.22 40.57
N ALA A 37 5.98 14.63 39.49
CA ALA A 37 6.96 15.24 38.59
C ALA A 37 6.34 15.20 37.18
N GLU A 38 5.94 16.34 36.62
CA GLU A 38 6.77 17.23 35.79
C GLU A 38 7.40 16.53 34.59
N GLU A 39 6.94 16.98 33.41
CA GLU A 39 7.74 17.28 32.23
C GLU A 39 8.95 16.37 31.94
N ARG A 40 8.79 15.47 30.98
CA ARG A 40 9.92 14.98 30.17
C ARG A 40 9.75 15.44 28.74
N ALA A 41 10.18 16.68 28.52
CA ALA A 41 10.73 17.10 27.26
C ALA A 41 11.99 16.27 26.93
N GLU A 42 12.20 16.08 25.63
CA GLU A 42 13.49 15.91 24.96
C GLU A 42 14.47 14.88 25.55
N THR A 43 14.42 13.66 25.04
CA THR A 43 15.63 12.84 24.95
C THR A 43 16.40 13.22 23.68
N SER A 44 17.38 14.06 23.92
CA SER A 44 18.63 14.23 23.16
C SER A 44 19.14 12.92 22.53
N GLN A 45 19.58 13.05 21.28
CA GLN A 45 20.36 12.08 20.53
C GLN A 45 21.70 11.85 21.24
N THR A 46 21.77 10.85 22.11
CA THR A 46 23.04 10.28 22.57
C THR A 46 23.40 9.10 21.67
N GLY A 47 24.57 9.20 21.03
CA GLY A 47 25.22 8.25 20.11
C GLY A 47 24.58 6.87 19.99
N GLN A 48 23.86 6.65 18.89
CA GLN A 48 23.42 5.32 18.50
C GLN A 48 24.62 4.54 17.96
N ALA A 49 25.06 3.54 18.73
CA ALA A 49 25.80 2.42 18.17
C ALA A 49 25.03 1.88 16.94
N GLY A 50 25.75 1.60 15.85
CA GLY A 50 25.22 1.42 14.49
C GLY A 50 23.82 0.83 14.42
N ARG A 51 22.87 1.62 13.90
CA ARG A 51 21.49 1.20 13.67
C ARG A 51 21.48 0.09 12.61
N THR A 52 20.92 -1.07 12.96
CA THR A 52 20.66 -2.13 11.98
C THR A 52 19.54 -1.70 11.05
N ARG A 53 19.69 -2.01 9.76
CA ARG A 53 18.70 -1.73 8.72
C ARG A 53 17.35 -2.42 9.03
N ARG A 54 16.28 -1.65 8.97
CA ARG A 54 14.90 -2.15 9.03
C ARG A 54 14.59 -3.00 7.81
N ILE A 55 13.90 -4.12 8.03
CA ILE A 55 13.47 -5.00 6.95
C ILE A 55 11.99 -4.72 6.65
N PRO A 56 11.62 -4.35 5.42
CA PRO A 56 10.23 -4.15 5.03
C PRO A 56 9.35 -5.39 5.29
N ARG A 57 8.12 -5.15 5.72
CA ARG A 57 7.14 -6.21 6.06
C ARG A 57 5.72 -5.87 5.63
N GLY A 58 4.98 -6.90 5.23
CA GLY A 58 3.54 -6.84 5.04
C GLY A 58 2.76 -6.59 6.35
N PRO A 59 1.45 -6.35 6.25
CA PRO A 59 0.60 -5.95 7.39
C PRO A 59 0.50 -6.97 8.53
N LYS A 60 0.84 -8.24 8.29
CA LYS A 60 0.88 -9.32 9.29
C LYS A 60 2.30 -9.86 9.50
N GLY A 61 3.32 -9.10 9.10
CA GLY A 61 4.72 -9.50 9.21
C GLY A 61 5.21 -10.39 8.07
N GLU A 62 4.49 -10.40 6.94
CA GLU A 62 4.91 -11.16 5.76
C GLU A 62 6.15 -10.56 5.10
N TYR A 63 6.93 -11.40 4.43
CA TYR A 63 8.10 -10.98 3.67
C TYR A 63 7.72 -10.55 2.26
N PHE A 64 8.28 -9.43 1.82
CA PHE A 64 8.11 -8.97 0.44
C PHE A 64 8.73 -9.93 -0.56
N MET A 65 8.03 -10.08 -1.67
CA MET A 65 8.61 -10.64 -2.88
C MET A 65 9.63 -9.63 -3.43
N PRO A 66 10.86 -10.03 -3.78
CA PRO A 66 11.81 -9.08 -4.34
C PRO A 66 11.30 -8.51 -5.66
N GLN A 67 11.52 -7.22 -5.88
CA GLN A 67 11.21 -6.54 -7.15
C GLN A 67 12.41 -6.53 -8.10
N ALA A 68 13.62 -6.57 -7.54
CA ALA A 68 14.87 -6.72 -8.26
C ALA A 68 15.55 -8.02 -7.83
N MET A 69 15.95 -8.82 -8.82
CA MET A 69 16.51 -10.14 -8.61
C MET A 69 17.98 -10.17 -9.05
N PRO A 70 18.88 -10.79 -8.26
CA PRO A 70 20.23 -11.09 -8.69
C PRO A 70 20.22 -12.02 -9.91
N CYS A 71 21.21 -11.87 -10.80
CA CYS A 71 21.33 -12.74 -11.98
C CYS A 71 21.37 -14.23 -11.62
N GLU A 72 21.91 -14.57 -10.44
CA GLU A 72 21.98 -15.94 -9.94
C GLU A 72 20.60 -16.57 -9.67
N CYS A 73 19.52 -15.77 -9.69
CA CYS A 73 18.15 -16.22 -9.56
C CYS A 73 17.36 -16.27 -10.88
N ALA A 74 17.92 -15.80 -12.00
CA ALA A 74 17.21 -15.64 -13.27
C ALA A 74 16.62 -16.96 -13.81
N ASP A 75 17.38 -18.06 -13.75
CA ASP A 75 16.94 -19.36 -14.27
C ASP A 75 15.96 -20.09 -13.35
N VAL A 76 15.80 -19.62 -12.10
CA VAL A 76 15.03 -20.34 -11.08
C VAL A 76 13.76 -19.62 -10.67
N ILE A 77 13.66 -18.32 -10.94
CA ILE A 77 12.53 -17.49 -10.54
C ILE A 77 11.22 -17.91 -11.21
N GLU A 78 11.27 -18.43 -12.45
CA GLU A 78 10.11 -18.95 -13.16
C GLU A 78 9.38 -20.09 -12.42
N ASN A 79 10.05 -20.75 -11.46
CA ASN A 79 9.45 -21.80 -10.64
C ASN A 79 8.52 -21.26 -9.53
N ILE A 80 8.51 -19.95 -9.32
CA ILE A 80 7.67 -19.28 -8.33
C ILE A 80 6.64 -18.45 -9.10
N PRO A 81 5.34 -18.57 -8.79
CA PRO A 81 4.33 -17.71 -9.39
C PRO A 81 4.53 -16.28 -8.89
N MET A 82 5.16 -15.45 -9.72
CA MET A 82 5.40 -14.04 -9.47
C MET A 82 4.73 -13.21 -10.57
N PRO A 83 4.08 -12.09 -10.23
CA PRO A 83 3.54 -11.19 -11.24
C PRO A 83 4.67 -10.58 -12.08
N SER A 84 4.55 -10.58 -13.40
CA SER A 84 5.61 -10.09 -14.29
C SER A 84 5.96 -8.62 -14.04
N ARG A 85 4.96 -7.72 -13.93
CA ARG A 85 5.18 -6.29 -13.65
C ARG A 85 5.74 -5.99 -12.26
N TRP A 86 5.73 -6.96 -11.33
CA TRP A 86 6.35 -6.77 -10.02
C TRP A 86 7.87 -6.82 -10.10
N ILE A 87 8.41 -7.60 -11.05
CA ILE A 87 9.84 -7.77 -11.26
C ILE A 87 10.28 -6.73 -12.30
N PHE A 88 10.93 -5.66 -11.87
CA PHE A 88 11.34 -4.57 -12.78
C PHE A 88 12.80 -4.67 -13.23
N ALA A 89 13.61 -5.54 -12.61
CA ALA A 89 15.03 -5.68 -12.92
C ALA A 89 15.57 -7.08 -12.59
N ILE A 90 16.38 -7.60 -13.51
CA ILE A 90 17.33 -8.69 -13.25
C ILE A 90 18.72 -8.15 -13.59
N ASP A 91 19.63 -8.08 -12.62
CA ASP A 91 21.01 -7.57 -12.81
C ASP A 91 21.13 -6.11 -13.34
N ALA A 92 20.06 -5.32 -13.29
CA ALA A 92 19.98 -4.03 -14.01
C ALA A 92 20.42 -2.79 -13.21
N ILE A 93 21.46 -2.89 -12.35
CA ILE A 93 22.09 -1.67 -11.83
C ILE A 93 23.46 -1.40 -12.45
N PRO A 94 23.78 -0.14 -12.77
CA PRO A 94 25.01 0.21 -13.50
C PRO A 94 26.30 -0.30 -12.87
N ASP A 95 26.34 -0.47 -11.53
CA ASP A 95 27.51 -0.94 -10.79
C ASP A 95 27.49 -2.45 -10.47
N ARG A 96 26.44 -3.18 -10.88
CA ARG A 96 26.19 -4.58 -10.54
C ARG A 96 26.32 -4.89 -9.04
N SER A 97 26.04 -3.92 -8.16
CA SER A 97 26.12 -4.13 -6.72
C SER A 97 24.97 -5.00 -6.16
N MET A 98 23.97 -5.36 -6.97
CA MET A 98 22.82 -6.19 -6.61
C MET A 98 23.05 -7.64 -7.04
N THR A 99 24.06 -8.24 -6.42
CA THR A 99 24.34 -9.67 -6.51
C THR A 99 23.99 -10.36 -5.20
N LEU A 100 24.04 -11.70 -5.17
CA LEU A 100 24.04 -12.44 -3.91
C LEU A 100 25.28 -12.14 -3.04
N SER A 101 26.20 -11.26 -3.48
CA SER A 101 27.27 -10.73 -2.63
C SER A 101 26.88 -9.45 -1.88
N SER A 102 25.68 -8.90 -2.09
CA SER A 102 25.20 -7.68 -1.43
C SER A 102 24.60 -7.97 -0.06
N ARG A 103 25.17 -7.38 1.00
CA ARG A 103 24.58 -7.47 2.34
C ARG A 103 23.18 -6.87 2.40
N LYS A 104 23.01 -5.67 1.84
CA LYS A 104 21.74 -4.93 1.83
C LYS A 104 20.62 -5.80 1.25
N TRP A 105 20.90 -6.42 0.10
CA TRP A 105 19.91 -7.27 -0.56
C TRP A 105 19.55 -8.50 0.29
N TRP A 106 20.53 -9.17 0.92
CA TRP A 106 20.26 -10.31 1.81
C TRP A 106 19.50 -9.93 3.08
N GLU A 107 19.76 -8.75 3.65
CA GLU A 107 19.00 -8.27 4.81
C GLU A 107 17.53 -7.99 4.43
N GLU A 108 17.29 -7.41 3.25
CA GLU A 108 15.94 -7.08 2.77
C GLU A 108 15.15 -8.32 2.34
N HIS A 109 15.78 -9.24 1.60
CA HIS A 109 15.07 -10.34 0.92
C HIS A 109 15.44 -11.74 1.40
N GLY A 110 16.54 -11.92 2.12
CA GLY A 110 17.04 -13.24 2.54
C GLY A 110 16.00 -14.14 3.19
N PRO A 111 15.17 -13.66 4.13
CA PRO A 111 14.11 -14.48 4.70
C PRO A 111 13.05 -14.95 3.69
N TRP A 112 12.73 -14.14 2.67
CA TRP A 112 11.85 -14.57 1.57
C TRP A 112 12.49 -15.70 0.77
N LEU A 113 13.80 -15.62 0.48
CA LEU A 113 14.52 -16.69 -0.20
C LEU A 113 14.55 -17.98 0.62
N GLU A 114 14.76 -17.89 1.93
CA GLU A 114 14.73 -19.07 2.81
C GLU A 114 13.35 -19.74 2.81
N ALA A 115 12.27 -18.95 2.80
CA ALA A 115 10.91 -19.46 2.69
C ALA A 115 10.65 -20.21 1.36
N HIS A 116 11.32 -19.79 0.28
CA HIS A 116 11.15 -20.36 -1.07
C HIS A 116 12.32 -21.25 -1.51
N LYS A 117 13.23 -21.62 -0.61
CA LYS A 117 14.47 -22.35 -0.89
C LYS A 117 14.28 -23.63 -1.70
N LYS A 118 13.18 -24.36 -1.45
CA LYS A 118 12.85 -25.60 -2.19
C LYS A 118 12.48 -25.35 -3.65
N GLN A 119 11.85 -24.23 -3.95
CA GLN A 119 11.45 -23.85 -5.32
C GLN A 119 12.62 -23.23 -6.07
N LEU A 120 13.39 -22.36 -5.40
CA LEU A 120 14.53 -21.65 -6.00
C LEU A 120 15.70 -22.56 -6.37
N LYS A 121 15.91 -23.71 -5.72
CA LYS A 121 17.00 -24.67 -6.04
C LYS A 121 18.40 -24.04 -6.21
N LEU A 122 18.67 -22.91 -5.52
CA LEU A 122 19.98 -22.24 -5.58
C LEU A 122 21.11 -23.18 -5.15
N SER A 123 22.26 -23.03 -5.81
CA SER A 123 23.44 -23.85 -5.54
C SER A 123 24.00 -23.61 -4.13
N ALA A 124 24.77 -24.56 -3.59
CA ALA A 124 25.47 -24.34 -2.32
C ALA A 124 26.45 -23.16 -2.37
N ALA A 125 27.02 -22.86 -3.56
CA ALA A 125 27.89 -21.70 -3.75
C ALA A 125 27.10 -20.40 -3.59
N ASN A 126 25.88 -20.32 -4.14
CA ASN A 126 25.00 -19.16 -4.02
C ASN A 126 24.66 -18.87 -2.55
N TRP A 127 24.38 -19.91 -1.75
CA TRP A 127 24.15 -19.76 -0.32
C TRP A 127 25.40 -19.34 0.47
N LYS A 128 26.60 -19.72 0.01
CA LYS A 128 27.85 -19.27 0.64
C LYS A 128 28.12 -17.78 0.41
N MET A 129 27.63 -17.21 -0.69
CA MET A 129 27.74 -15.76 -0.95
C MET A 129 27.02 -14.93 0.13
N LYS A 130 25.91 -15.45 0.69
CA LYS A 130 25.23 -14.87 1.86
C LYS A 130 26.19 -14.72 3.04
N ASP A 131 26.90 -15.78 3.40
CA ASP A 131 27.78 -15.79 4.57
C ASP A 131 28.93 -14.78 4.42
N GLU A 132 29.40 -14.56 3.19
CA GLU A 132 30.39 -13.53 2.89
C GLU A 132 29.79 -12.12 2.89
N ALA A 133 28.60 -11.94 2.30
CA ALA A 133 27.89 -10.66 2.27
C ALA A 133 27.58 -10.15 3.69
N MET A 134 27.14 -11.03 4.58
CA MET A 134 26.83 -10.67 5.98
C MET A 134 28.05 -10.21 6.82
N LYS A 135 29.26 -10.23 6.25
CA LYS A 135 30.47 -9.64 6.88
C LYS A 135 30.68 -8.16 6.54
N GLN A 136 29.99 -7.63 5.51
CA GLN A 136 30.08 -6.22 5.11
C GLN A 136 29.49 -5.30 6.18
N ASP A 137 29.79 -3.99 6.12
CA ASP A 137 29.21 -3.03 7.06
C ASP A 137 27.69 -2.91 6.89
N ALA A 138 26.98 -2.72 8.01
CA ALA A 138 25.52 -2.72 8.10
C ALA A 138 24.95 -1.33 8.43
N THR A 139 25.80 -0.32 8.56
CA THR A 139 25.36 1.02 8.98
C THR A 139 24.42 1.63 7.96
N VAL A 140 23.24 2.03 8.43
CA VAL A 140 22.34 2.89 7.66
C VAL A 140 22.84 4.33 7.76
N PRO A 141 22.94 5.07 6.64
CA PRO A 141 23.23 6.50 6.67
C PRO A 141 22.24 7.27 7.58
N ASP A 142 22.73 8.26 8.32
CA ASP A 142 21.90 9.05 9.25
C ASP A 142 20.83 9.92 8.55
N ASP A 143 20.92 10.06 7.23
CA ASP A 143 19.98 10.81 6.40
C ASP A 143 18.87 9.93 5.78
N GLU A 144 18.87 8.62 6.02
CA GLU A 144 17.83 7.68 5.56
C GLU A 144 16.82 7.34 6.67
N GLY A 145 15.57 7.07 6.28
CA GLY A 145 14.57 6.54 7.20
C GLY A 145 14.90 5.10 7.61
N ASN A 146 14.81 4.81 8.92
CA ASN A 146 15.05 3.47 9.44
C ASN A 146 14.00 3.01 10.45
N ASP A 147 13.30 3.93 11.11
CA ASP A 147 12.21 3.60 12.02
C ASP A 147 10.86 3.65 11.27
N ASP A 148 9.88 2.82 11.70
CA ASP A 148 8.55 2.72 11.04
C ASP A 148 7.85 4.08 10.86
N TRP A 149 8.10 5.03 11.76
CA TRP A 149 7.49 6.36 11.78
C TRP A 149 8.36 7.46 11.15
N ASP A 150 9.55 7.13 10.66
CA ASP A 150 10.36 8.10 9.93
C ASP A 150 9.62 8.48 8.66
N PHE A 151 9.42 9.77 8.42
CA PHE A 151 8.91 10.23 7.13
C PHE A 151 10.07 10.39 6.17
N VAL A 152 9.91 9.81 4.99
CA VAL A 152 10.89 9.86 3.91
C VAL A 152 10.28 10.47 2.66
N CYS A 153 11.13 11.11 1.86
CA CYS A 153 10.78 11.63 0.55
C CYS A 153 10.61 10.48 -0.46
N ARG A 154 9.58 10.58 -1.31
CA ARG A 154 9.20 9.52 -2.24
C ARG A 154 8.90 10.06 -3.64
N VAL A 155 9.10 9.26 -4.67
CA VAL A 155 8.55 9.54 -6.00
C VAL A 155 7.03 9.73 -5.90
N ALA A 156 6.50 10.69 -6.65
CA ALA A 156 5.05 10.82 -6.83
C ALA A 156 4.45 9.51 -7.38
N PRO A 157 3.24 9.11 -6.97
CA PRO A 157 2.55 7.95 -7.55
C PRO A 157 2.41 8.06 -9.07
N SER A 158 2.37 6.92 -9.78
CA SER A 158 2.35 6.89 -11.25
C SER A 158 1.19 7.67 -11.88
N ALA A 159 0.02 7.71 -11.22
CA ALA A 159 -1.12 8.52 -11.68
C ALA A 159 -0.86 10.04 -11.67
N GLU A 160 0.12 10.50 -10.89
CA GLU A 160 0.54 11.92 -10.83
C GLU A 160 1.60 12.27 -11.88
N LEU A 161 2.30 11.26 -12.41
CA LEU A 161 3.32 11.43 -13.45
C LEU A 161 2.69 11.47 -14.85
N ARG A 162 1.60 10.72 -15.06
CA ARG A 162 0.88 10.65 -16.35
C ARG A 162 0.05 11.89 -16.67
N SER A 163 -0.24 12.74 -15.69
CA SER A 163 -1.10 13.92 -15.84
C SER A 163 -0.34 15.21 -16.12
N GLY A 164 0.99 15.14 -16.25
CA GLY A 164 1.88 16.29 -16.45
C GLY A 164 2.36 16.51 -17.89
N GLU A 165 2.09 15.59 -18.81
CA GLU A 165 2.62 15.60 -20.18
C GLU A 165 1.52 15.22 -21.18
N ASP A 166 0.70 16.21 -21.55
CA ASP A 166 0.12 16.28 -22.90
C ASP A 166 0.61 17.61 -23.47
N GLU A 167 1.20 17.57 -24.67
CA GLU A 167 1.94 18.62 -25.39
C GLU A 167 3.46 18.64 -25.17
N ASP A 168 4.13 17.52 -25.48
CA ASP A 168 5.26 17.54 -26.43
C ASP A 168 5.39 16.13 -27.04
N GLU A 169 5.02 16.02 -28.31
CA GLU A 169 5.33 14.87 -29.17
C GLU A 169 6.85 14.78 -29.30
N ASP A 170 7.48 13.90 -28.53
CA ASP A 170 8.73 13.23 -28.91
C ASP A 170 8.56 11.74 -28.53
N GLU A 171 7.84 11.02 -29.41
CA GLU A 171 8.15 9.62 -29.70
C GLU A 171 9.62 9.57 -30.17
N ASP A 172 10.32 8.48 -29.80
CA ASP A 172 11.73 8.13 -30.09
C ASP A 172 12.67 8.54 -28.93
N GLU A 173 13.27 7.61 -28.17
CA GLU A 173 14.37 6.78 -28.64
C GLU A 173 14.63 5.64 -27.62
N TYR A 174 14.00 4.46 -27.81
CA TYR A 174 14.63 3.22 -27.38
C TYR A 174 15.63 2.87 -28.47
N ASP A 175 16.88 3.29 -28.30
CA ASP A 175 17.95 2.97 -29.23
C ASP A 175 18.30 1.48 -29.11
N ASP A 176 17.68 0.73 -30.01
CA ASP A 176 17.84 -0.70 -30.26
C ASP A 176 19.01 -0.85 -31.24
N GLU A 177 20.25 -0.66 -30.78
CA GLU A 177 21.45 -0.97 -31.59
C GLU A 177 21.92 -2.41 -31.32
N ASP A 178 21.25 -3.32 -32.02
CA ASP A 178 21.69 -4.68 -32.28
C ASP A 178 22.58 -4.67 -33.54
N GLU A 179 23.89 -4.37 -33.40
CA GLU A 179 24.86 -4.60 -34.48
C GLU A 179 25.82 -5.76 -34.12
N ASN A 180 25.51 -6.92 -34.71
CA ASN A 180 26.52 -7.90 -35.11
C ASN A 180 27.60 -7.20 -35.96
N GLU A 181 28.88 -7.49 -35.74
CA GLU A 181 29.74 -8.02 -36.80
C GLU A 181 31.09 -8.56 -36.27
N GLU A 182 31.41 -9.76 -36.75
CA GLU A 182 32.74 -10.38 -36.70
C GLU A 182 33.73 -9.65 -37.63
N ASP A 183 34.99 -9.60 -37.19
CA ASP A 183 36.25 -9.62 -37.95
C ASP A 183 36.45 -8.77 -39.24
N GLY A 184 37.46 -7.87 -39.20
CA GLY A 184 38.20 -7.53 -40.43
C GLY A 184 39.05 -6.25 -40.44
N GLN A 185 40.31 -6.34 -40.02
CA GLN A 185 41.50 -5.54 -40.37
C GLN A 185 41.37 -4.26 -41.25
N GLY A 186 41.99 -3.15 -40.79
CA GLY A 186 42.86 -2.35 -41.68
C GLY A 186 42.91 -0.81 -41.53
N LYS A 187 43.90 -0.31 -40.78
CA LYS A 187 44.80 0.84 -41.08
C LYS A 187 44.26 2.25 -41.46
N ASP A 188 44.55 3.18 -40.54
CA ASP A 188 45.46 4.35 -40.69
C ASP A 188 44.92 5.76 -41.11
N LYS A 189 45.12 6.70 -40.17
CA LYS A 189 45.30 8.18 -40.20
C LYS A 189 44.16 9.16 -40.51
N GLY A 190 43.93 10.07 -39.54
CA GLY A 190 44.05 11.51 -39.83
C GLY A 190 43.27 12.52 -38.97
N LYS A 191 43.91 13.02 -37.90
CA LYS A 191 43.91 14.40 -37.36
C LYS A 191 42.60 15.15 -37.00
N ASP A 192 42.47 15.38 -35.68
CA ASP A 192 42.61 16.69 -35.01
C ASP A 192 41.52 17.76 -35.24
N LYS A 193 40.69 17.98 -34.21
CA LYS A 193 40.55 19.28 -33.53
C LYS A 193 39.64 19.20 -32.31
N GLY A 194 40.22 19.54 -31.16
CA GLY A 194 39.55 19.57 -29.88
C GLY A 194 38.42 20.60 -29.79
N LYS A 195 37.47 20.27 -28.92
CA LYS A 195 36.75 21.21 -28.08
C LYS A 195 36.52 20.49 -26.76
N ASP A 196 37.39 20.77 -25.80
CA ASP A 196 37.07 20.64 -24.39
C ASP A 196 35.80 21.46 -24.16
N LYS A 197 34.68 20.74 -24.02
CA LYS A 197 33.54 21.25 -23.28
C LYS A 197 33.64 20.54 -21.94
N ASP A 198 34.19 21.24 -20.97
CA ASP A 198 33.88 21.02 -19.57
C ASP A 198 32.37 20.87 -19.47
N LYS A 199 31.90 19.63 -19.28
CA LYS A 199 30.58 19.39 -18.75
C LYS A 199 30.71 19.77 -17.28
N ASP A 200 30.37 21.02 -16.98
CA ASP A 200 29.89 21.37 -15.67
C ASP A 200 28.80 20.34 -15.32
N GLU A 201 29.13 19.42 -14.42
CA GLU A 201 28.18 18.50 -13.81
C GLU A 201 27.13 19.38 -13.13
N ASP A 202 25.97 19.47 -13.76
CA ASP A 202 24.79 20.10 -13.18
C ASP A 202 24.38 19.27 -11.95
N ASP A 203 24.76 19.78 -10.78
CA ASP A 203 24.51 19.28 -9.42
C ASP A 203 23.01 19.33 -9.04
N SER A 204 22.12 19.30 -10.03
CA SER A 204 20.68 19.54 -9.90
C SER A 204 19.80 18.27 -9.89
N SER A 205 20.35 17.04 -10.02
CA SER A 205 19.53 15.91 -10.47
C SER A 205 19.47 14.63 -9.59
N LYS A 206 19.80 14.69 -8.30
CA LYS A 206 19.41 13.60 -7.37
C LYS A 206 18.24 14.03 -6.48
N LYS A 207 17.02 13.80 -6.96
CA LYS A 207 15.80 13.95 -6.15
C LYS A 207 15.95 13.17 -4.83
N PRO A 208 15.47 13.67 -3.68
CA PRO A 208 15.83 13.19 -2.34
C PRO A 208 15.16 11.87 -1.93
N TYR A 209 14.93 10.95 -2.86
CA TYR A 209 14.16 9.73 -2.62
C TYR A 209 14.80 8.84 -1.54
N GLY A 210 13.98 8.37 -0.60
CA GLY A 210 14.39 7.56 0.55
C GLY A 210 15.09 8.35 1.66
N LYS A 211 15.36 9.64 1.46
CA LYS A 211 15.95 10.52 2.49
C LYS A 211 14.91 11.02 3.47
N LEU A 212 15.33 11.31 4.68
CA LEU A 212 14.48 11.84 5.74
C LEU A 212 13.85 13.16 5.31
N ALA A 213 12.52 13.23 5.34
CA ALA A 213 11.76 14.40 4.94
C ALA A 213 12.07 15.64 5.78
N SER A 214 12.61 15.48 7.00
CA SER A 214 13.05 16.62 7.83
C SER A 214 14.25 17.37 7.24
N LEU A 215 15.01 16.73 6.35
CA LEU A 215 16.15 17.32 5.66
C LEU A 215 15.75 17.98 4.32
N HIS A 216 14.50 17.79 3.89
CA HIS A 216 13.96 18.25 2.61
C HIS A 216 12.53 18.82 2.80
N PRO A 217 12.36 19.89 3.60
CA PRO A 217 11.04 20.42 3.96
C PRO A 217 10.22 20.95 2.77
N GLU A 218 10.87 21.27 1.65
CA GLU A 218 10.25 21.69 0.40
C GLU A 218 9.68 20.54 -0.43
N TYR A 219 10.08 19.30 -0.14
CA TYR A 219 9.68 18.15 -0.93
C TYR A 219 8.27 17.67 -0.55
N PRO A 220 7.28 17.67 -1.47
CA PRO A 220 5.88 17.50 -1.10
C PRO A 220 5.49 16.04 -0.83
N TRP A 221 6.14 15.09 -1.49
CA TRP A 221 5.76 13.67 -1.45
C TRP A 221 6.48 12.96 -0.30
N ILE A 222 5.85 12.96 0.87
CA ILE A 222 6.42 12.38 2.09
C ILE A 222 5.47 11.38 2.74
N PHE A 223 6.01 10.25 3.18
CA PHE A 223 5.26 9.16 3.81
C PHE A 223 6.08 8.54 4.92
N THR A 224 5.42 7.94 5.92
CA THR A 224 6.15 7.10 6.87
C THR A 224 6.77 5.89 6.16
N MET A 225 7.91 5.41 6.65
CA MET A 225 8.53 4.17 6.16
C MET A 225 7.53 2.99 6.18
N LEU A 226 6.74 2.88 7.25
CA LEU A 226 5.72 1.84 7.33
C LEU A 226 4.58 2.07 6.33
N GLY A 227 4.17 3.31 6.08
CA GLY A 227 3.15 3.64 5.08
C GLY A 227 3.60 3.31 3.65
N GLU A 228 4.87 3.57 3.34
CA GLU A 228 5.49 3.13 2.08
C GLU A 228 5.47 1.61 1.93
N ASP A 229 5.84 0.86 2.98
CA ASP A 229 5.72 -0.59 2.99
C ASP A 229 4.28 -1.01 2.70
N ARG A 230 3.29 -0.41 3.37
CA ARG A 230 1.87 -0.73 3.12
C ARG A 230 1.48 -0.47 1.67
N GLY A 231 1.90 0.66 1.09
CA GLY A 231 1.67 0.96 -0.32
C GLY A 231 2.26 -0.11 -1.23
N LYS A 232 3.54 -0.44 -1.06
CA LYS A 232 4.23 -1.49 -1.84
C LYS A 232 3.56 -2.85 -1.69
N TRP A 233 3.14 -3.20 -0.47
CA TRP A 233 2.50 -4.48 -0.19
C TRP A 233 1.18 -4.61 -0.94
N TRP A 234 0.34 -3.58 -0.89
CA TRP A 234 -0.95 -3.59 -1.55
C TRP A 234 -0.84 -3.53 -3.07
N THR A 235 0.18 -2.86 -3.62
CA THR A 235 0.54 -2.99 -5.04
C THR A 235 0.89 -4.43 -5.38
N GLN A 236 1.74 -5.10 -4.58
CA GLN A 236 2.07 -6.50 -4.81
C GLN A 236 0.82 -7.40 -4.77
N GLU A 237 -0.06 -7.19 -3.79
CA GLU A 237 -1.32 -7.94 -3.67
C GLU A 237 -2.26 -7.72 -4.86
N ALA A 238 -2.33 -6.51 -5.42
CA ALA A 238 -3.09 -6.23 -6.63
C ALA A 238 -2.56 -7.07 -7.82
N LEU A 239 -1.25 -7.01 -8.08
CA LEU A 239 -0.62 -7.72 -9.20
C LEU A 239 -0.75 -9.26 -9.09
N LYS A 240 -0.82 -9.82 -7.86
CA LYS A 240 -1.09 -11.25 -7.67
C LYS A 240 -2.46 -11.72 -8.19
N ARG A 241 -3.36 -10.78 -8.48
CA ARG A 241 -4.73 -11.04 -8.93
C ARG A 241 -4.96 -10.65 -10.37
N ASP A 242 -3.97 -10.04 -11.02
CA ASP A 242 -4.04 -9.71 -12.43
C ASP A 242 -3.68 -10.93 -13.28
N GLN A 243 -4.61 -11.38 -14.11
CA GLN A 243 -4.39 -12.53 -14.99
C GLN A 243 -3.34 -12.28 -16.07
N ASP A 244 -3.15 -11.02 -16.49
CA ASP A 244 -2.19 -10.65 -17.53
C ASP A 244 -0.75 -10.74 -17.02
N ASP A 245 -0.53 -10.41 -15.74
CA ASP A 245 0.77 -10.58 -15.06
C ASP A 245 1.23 -12.05 -14.99
N PHE A 246 0.33 -13.01 -15.23
CA PHE A 246 0.62 -14.44 -15.28
C PHE A 246 0.41 -15.05 -16.67
N SER A 247 0.18 -14.24 -17.71
CA SER A 247 -0.12 -14.71 -19.08
C SER A 247 -1.27 -15.74 -19.11
N MET A 248 -2.30 -15.46 -18.32
CA MET A 248 -3.46 -16.33 -18.11
C MET A 248 -4.75 -15.62 -18.53
N HIS A 249 -5.75 -16.40 -18.90
CA HIS A 249 -7.12 -15.93 -19.00
C HIS A 249 -8.03 -16.87 -18.22
N ILE A 250 -8.60 -16.36 -17.12
CA ILE A 250 -9.50 -17.15 -16.26
C ILE A 250 -10.94 -16.86 -16.66
N TYR A 251 -11.32 -15.59 -16.65
CA TYR A 251 -12.51 -15.02 -17.28
C TYR A 251 -12.37 -13.49 -17.31
N ASN A 252 -13.21 -12.80 -18.09
CA ASN A 252 -13.07 -11.37 -18.39
C ASN A 252 -12.82 -10.47 -17.17
N ASP A 253 -13.64 -10.58 -16.12
CA ASP A 253 -13.56 -9.72 -14.93
C ASP A 253 -12.69 -10.25 -13.78
N TRP A 254 -11.88 -11.30 -14.00
CA TRP A 254 -11.09 -11.89 -12.90
C TRP A 254 -10.21 -10.85 -12.21
N THR A 255 -9.44 -10.09 -12.98
CA THR A 255 -8.58 -9.01 -12.48
C THR A 255 -9.41 -7.96 -11.73
N ASN A 256 -10.53 -7.51 -12.30
CA ASN A 256 -11.40 -6.48 -11.73
C ASN A 256 -11.98 -6.91 -10.36
N TYR A 257 -12.48 -8.13 -10.24
CA TYR A 257 -12.92 -8.69 -8.95
C TYR A 257 -11.76 -8.85 -7.96
N GLY A 258 -10.56 -9.15 -8.46
CA GLY A 258 -9.34 -9.16 -7.67
C GLY A 258 -8.97 -7.79 -7.08
N MET A 259 -9.12 -6.72 -7.86
CA MET A 259 -8.89 -5.35 -7.37
C MET A 259 -9.92 -4.94 -6.31
N LEU A 260 -11.20 -5.29 -6.50
CA LEU A 260 -12.24 -5.12 -5.48
C LEU A 260 -11.86 -5.83 -4.18
N GLU A 261 -11.46 -7.11 -4.25
CA GLU A 261 -11.02 -7.88 -3.08
C GLU A 261 -9.80 -7.26 -2.38
N THR A 262 -8.86 -6.69 -3.16
CA THR A 262 -7.67 -6.02 -2.62
C THR A 262 -8.03 -4.78 -1.83
N ILE A 263 -8.87 -3.89 -2.38
CA ILE A 263 -9.34 -2.71 -1.68
C ILE A 263 -10.12 -3.12 -0.42
N GLU A 264 -10.99 -4.13 -0.51
CA GLU A 264 -11.72 -4.65 0.65
C GLU A 264 -10.79 -5.17 1.77
N ASN A 265 -9.71 -5.87 1.41
CA ASN A 265 -8.68 -6.31 2.35
C ASN A 265 -7.99 -5.12 3.04
N MET A 266 -7.70 -4.05 2.32
CA MET A 266 -7.09 -2.82 2.86
C MET A 266 -8.04 -2.14 3.86
N LEU A 267 -9.31 -2.00 3.50
CA LEU A 267 -10.33 -1.42 4.37
C LEU A 267 -10.52 -2.25 5.65
N GLN A 268 -10.47 -3.59 5.53
CA GLN A 268 -10.49 -4.48 6.69
C GLN A 268 -9.26 -4.31 7.57
N GLN A 269 -8.07 -4.21 6.97
CA GLN A 269 -6.81 -4.01 7.69
C GLN A 269 -6.81 -2.71 8.50
N ILE A 270 -7.25 -1.59 7.90
CA ILE A 270 -7.41 -0.31 8.61
C ILE A 270 -8.45 -0.47 9.74
N SER A 271 -9.58 -1.13 9.46
CA SER A 271 -10.61 -1.36 10.47
C SER A 271 -10.10 -2.17 11.67
N ASP A 272 -9.18 -3.11 11.46
CA ASP A 272 -8.60 -3.92 12.53
C ASP A 272 -7.62 -3.11 13.41
N HIS A 273 -7.08 -2.01 12.88
CA HIS A 273 -6.23 -1.04 13.58
C HIS A 273 -7.00 0.17 14.11
N LEU A 274 -8.27 0.36 13.74
CA LEU A 274 -9.17 1.40 14.28
C LEU A 274 -9.93 0.93 15.55
N LYS A 275 -9.24 0.28 16.49
CA LYS A 275 -9.83 -0.09 17.79
C LYS A 275 -9.83 1.11 18.75
N PRO A 276 -10.71 1.16 19.77
CA PRO A 276 -10.86 2.32 20.66
C PRO A 276 -9.61 2.80 21.42
N LYS A 277 -8.57 1.95 21.52
CA LYS A 277 -7.32 2.27 22.23
C LYS A 277 -6.10 2.38 21.29
N SER A 278 -6.34 2.28 19.98
CA SER A 278 -5.24 2.22 19.02
C SER A 278 -4.64 3.60 18.85
N SER A 279 -3.32 3.67 18.77
CA SER A 279 -2.63 4.91 18.43
C SER A 279 -2.84 5.23 16.95
N TYR A 280 -2.86 6.50 16.58
CA TYR A 280 -2.76 6.89 15.17
C TYR A 280 -1.53 6.30 14.48
N ARG A 281 -0.44 6.00 15.22
CA ARG A 281 0.74 5.34 14.68
C ARG A 281 0.49 3.90 14.22
N GLU A 282 -0.59 3.27 14.67
CA GLU A 282 -0.94 1.89 14.31
C GLU A 282 -1.84 1.83 13.06
N PHE A 283 -2.71 2.82 12.83
CA PHE A 283 -3.63 2.81 11.68
C PHE A 283 -3.25 3.79 10.57
N TRP A 284 -2.54 4.89 10.87
CA TRP A 284 -2.18 5.88 9.86
C TRP A 284 -1.33 5.30 8.72
N PRO A 285 -0.33 4.44 8.99
CA PRO A 285 0.43 3.79 7.92
C PRO A 285 -0.42 2.95 6.98
N GLU A 286 -1.51 2.35 7.49
CA GLU A 286 -2.47 1.61 6.66
C GLU A 286 -3.28 2.56 5.75
N VAL A 287 -3.58 3.78 6.21
CA VAL A 287 -4.25 4.82 5.42
C VAL A 287 -3.32 5.41 4.36
N GLU A 288 -2.04 5.63 4.69
CA GLU A 288 -1.01 6.00 3.72
C GLU A 288 -0.89 4.95 2.62
N GLY A 289 -0.81 3.67 3.00
CA GLY A 289 -0.79 2.56 2.05
C GLY A 289 -2.03 2.50 1.16
N LEU A 290 -3.21 2.82 1.71
CA LEU A 290 -4.45 2.94 0.93
C LEU A 290 -4.37 4.03 -0.13
N ALA A 291 -3.99 5.25 0.26
CA ALA A 291 -3.87 6.36 -0.68
C ALA A 291 -2.85 6.06 -1.78
N LEU A 292 -1.67 5.51 -1.42
CA LEU A 292 -0.63 5.14 -2.36
C LEU A 292 -1.10 4.09 -3.37
N ALA A 293 -1.78 3.04 -2.92
CA ALA A 293 -2.21 1.96 -3.80
C ALA A 293 -3.35 2.39 -4.75
N LEU A 294 -4.32 3.19 -4.25
CA LEU A 294 -5.41 3.75 -5.07
C LEU A 294 -4.89 4.68 -6.18
N ARG A 295 -3.81 5.42 -5.93
CA ARG A 295 -3.16 6.30 -6.93
C ARG A 295 -2.12 5.60 -7.82
N SER A 296 -1.93 4.29 -7.68
CA SER A 296 -0.95 3.55 -8.48
C SER A 296 -1.63 2.60 -9.48
N ASN A 297 -2.15 1.47 -9.00
CA ASN A 297 -2.50 0.33 -9.86
C ASN A 297 -3.88 -0.27 -9.57
N LEU A 298 -4.70 0.40 -8.74
CA LEU A 298 -6.02 -0.12 -8.34
C LEU A 298 -7.19 0.54 -9.10
N LEU A 299 -6.94 1.30 -10.17
CA LEU A 299 -7.99 2.02 -10.90
C LEU A 299 -8.87 1.11 -11.77
N GLU A 300 -8.39 -0.07 -12.15
CA GLU A 300 -9.11 -0.98 -13.06
C GLU A 300 -10.38 -1.60 -12.45
N PHE A 301 -10.57 -1.53 -11.12
CA PHE A 301 -11.78 -2.06 -10.48
C PHE A 301 -13.07 -1.46 -11.07
N GLY A 302 -12.99 -0.24 -11.62
CA GLY A 302 -14.14 0.44 -12.23
C GLY A 302 -14.66 -0.24 -13.49
N MET A 303 -13.85 -1.10 -14.12
CA MET A 303 -14.22 -1.87 -15.31
C MET A 303 -14.96 -3.17 -14.98
N CYS A 304 -15.21 -3.45 -13.71
CA CYS A 304 -15.96 -4.63 -13.28
C CYS A 304 -17.42 -4.58 -13.76
N ASP A 305 -17.95 -5.72 -14.20
CA ASP A 305 -19.36 -5.89 -14.57
C ASP A 305 -20.35 -5.65 -13.41
N ASP A 306 -19.92 -5.71 -12.15
CA ASP A 306 -20.70 -5.36 -10.95
C ASP A 306 -20.52 -3.89 -10.53
N SER A 307 -21.02 -2.99 -11.38
CA SER A 307 -21.00 -1.54 -11.13
C SER A 307 -21.66 -1.12 -9.81
N GLU A 308 -22.63 -1.88 -9.30
CA GLU A 308 -23.27 -1.60 -8.00
C GLU A 308 -22.27 -1.84 -6.85
N ARG A 309 -21.52 -2.94 -6.89
CA ARG A 309 -20.45 -3.20 -5.91
C ARG A 309 -19.36 -2.15 -5.99
N CYS A 310 -18.92 -1.73 -7.17
CA CYS A 310 -17.93 -0.66 -7.35
C CYS A 310 -18.39 0.65 -6.69
N ASN A 311 -19.63 1.09 -6.96
CA ASN A 311 -20.22 2.25 -6.31
C ASN A 311 -20.22 2.12 -4.77
N LYS A 312 -20.60 0.96 -4.25
CA LYS A 312 -20.65 0.71 -2.80
C LYS A 312 -19.26 0.63 -2.17
N LEU A 313 -18.25 0.22 -2.92
CA LEU A 313 -16.86 0.22 -2.47
C LEU A 313 -16.33 1.65 -2.36
N ILE A 314 -16.63 2.52 -3.33
CA ILE A 314 -16.31 3.96 -3.28
C ILE A 314 -16.94 4.62 -2.04
N GLU A 315 -18.21 4.31 -1.75
CA GLU A 315 -18.85 4.76 -0.51
C GLU A 315 -18.13 4.25 0.75
N LEU A 316 -17.66 3.00 0.72
CA LEU A 316 -17.00 2.37 1.85
C LEU A 316 -15.66 3.03 2.15
N VAL A 317 -14.88 3.41 1.12
CA VAL A 317 -13.69 4.25 1.26
C VAL A 317 -14.07 5.56 1.96
N GLY A 318 -15.12 6.24 1.52
CA GLY A 318 -15.60 7.48 2.14
C GLY A 318 -15.97 7.35 3.62
N PHE A 319 -16.74 6.30 3.97
CA PHE A 319 -17.08 6.03 5.37
C PHE A 319 -15.84 5.76 6.23
N LEU A 320 -14.86 5.03 5.70
CA LEU A 320 -13.63 4.77 6.44
C LEU A 320 -12.80 6.04 6.63
N SER A 321 -12.63 6.85 5.57
CA SER A 321 -11.90 8.13 5.63
C SER A 321 -12.45 9.06 6.71
N ILE A 322 -13.77 9.23 6.79
CA ILE A 322 -14.39 10.04 7.84
C ILE A 322 -14.20 9.42 9.23
N THR A 323 -14.28 8.08 9.34
CA THR A 323 -14.03 7.36 10.60
C THR A 323 -12.59 7.54 11.09
N VAL A 324 -11.62 7.53 10.17
CA VAL A 324 -10.20 7.81 10.44
C VAL A 324 -10.04 9.25 10.95
N ILE A 325 -10.67 10.24 10.30
CA ILE A 325 -10.63 11.63 10.75
C ILE A 325 -11.19 11.76 12.17
N ASP A 326 -12.32 11.13 12.48
CA ASP A 326 -12.89 11.13 13.82
C ASP A 326 -11.97 10.47 14.86
N ALA A 327 -11.25 9.40 14.47
CA ALA A 327 -10.27 8.75 15.33
C ALA A 327 -9.05 9.65 15.60
N LEU A 328 -8.57 10.35 14.58
CA LEU A 328 -7.48 11.32 14.70
C LEU A 328 -7.89 12.53 15.55
N LYS A 329 -9.11 13.06 15.38
CA LYS A 329 -9.66 14.15 16.21
C LYS A 329 -9.70 13.76 17.69
N LYS A 330 -10.12 12.52 18.01
CA LYS A 330 -10.14 12.01 19.40
C LYS A 330 -8.76 11.90 20.04
N GLN A 331 -7.71 11.79 19.23
CA GLN A 331 -6.31 11.76 19.66
C GLN A 331 -5.61 13.11 19.53
N ASP A 332 -6.35 14.19 19.22
CA ASP A 332 -5.80 15.53 18.97
C ASP A 332 -4.72 15.56 17.88
N ALA A 333 -4.81 14.63 16.93
CA ALA A 333 -3.85 14.46 15.83
C ALA A 333 -4.34 15.05 14.50
N PHE A 334 -5.64 15.33 14.36
CA PHE A 334 -6.21 15.97 13.16
C PHE A 334 -6.22 17.49 13.30
N LYS A 335 -5.03 18.10 13.22
CA LYS A 335 -4.81 19.54 13.38
C LYS A 335 -3.55 19.99 12.64
N PRO A 336 -3.35 21.31 12.45
CA PRO A 336 -2.11 21.84 11.89
C PRO A 336 -0.96 21.60 12.85
N GLY A 337 0.25 21.33 12.32
CA GLY A 337 1.42 21.03 13.15
C GLY A 337 1.35 19.70 13.91
N SER A 338 0.46 18.78 13.50
CA SER A 338 0.44 17.40 13.99
C SER A 338 1.76 16.68 13.73
N GLU A 339 2.07 15.66 14.52
CA GLU A 339 3.18 14.73 14.24
C GLU A 339 2.99 13.97 12.92
N ILE A 340 1.74 13.88 12.45
CA ILE A 340 1.41 13.32 11.14
C ILE A 340 1.65 14.40 10.08
N ARG A 341 2.87 14.43 9.53
CA ARG A 341 3.31 15.51 8.64
C ARG A 341 2.60 15.56 7.29
N ASN A 342 2.01 14.45 6.84
CA ASN A 342 1.42 14.31 5.52
C ASN A 342 -0.12 14.21 5.52
N LEU A 343 -0.80 14.69 6.58
CA LEU A 343 -2.27 14.70 6.64
C LEU A 343 -2.89 15.33 5.39
N GLY A 344 -2.42 16.54 5.04
CA GLY A 344 -2.90 17.29 3.89
C GLY A 344 -2.75 16.51 2.58
N LEU A 345 -1.56 15.94 2.37
CA LEU A 345 -1.21 15.14 1.19
C LEU A 345 -2.11 13.91 1.06
N VAL A 346 -2.18 13.08 2.11
CA VAL A 346 -2.91 11.80 2.07
C VAL A 346 -4.40 12.03 1.84
N PHE A 347 -5.01 13.02 2.50
CA PHE A 347 -6.42 13.34 2.26
C PHE A 347 -6.65 13.98 0.89
N ALA A 348 -5.72 14.81 0.39
CA ALA A 348 -5.80 15.33 -0.98
C ALA A 348 -5.77 14.19 -2.02
N MET A 349 -4.88 13.19 -1.84
CA MET A 349 -4.84 12.00 -2.71
C MET A 349 -6.16 11.22 -2.70
N LEU A 350 -6.74 11.01 -1.51
CA LEU A 350 -8.03 10.31 -1.39
C LEU A 350 -9.17 11.11 -2.02
N ILE A 351 -9.21 12.43 -1.80
CA ILE A 351 -10.20 13.33 -2.41
C ILE A 351 -10.08 13.30 -3.93
N LYS A 352 -8.87 13.45 -4.46
CA LYS A 352 -8.60 13.40 -5.91
C LYS A 352 -9.09 12.09 -6.51
N TRP A 353 -8.68 10.96 -5.93
CA TRP A 353 -9.17 9.64 -6.36
C TRP A 353 -10.70 9.56 -6.36
N GLY A 354 -11.35 10.01 -5.29
CA GLY A 354 -12.80 10.01 -5.16
C GLY A 354 -13.51 10.95 -6.13
N TRP A 355 -12.89 12.06 -6.50
CA TRP A 355 -13.38 13.02 -7.49
C TRP A 355 -13.35 12.42 -8.89
N GLU A 356 -12.21 11.87 -9.30
CA GLU A 356 -12.02 11.19 -10.60
C GLU A 356 -13.04 10.06 -10.78
N GLN A 357 -13.40 9.33 -9.71
CA GLN A 357 -14.44 8.29 -9.80
C GLN A 357 -15.79 8.86 -10.27
N ILE A 358 -16.15 10.07 -9.84
CA ILE A 358 -17.44 10.68 -10.19
C ILE A 358 -17.35 11.40 -11.54
N THR A 359 -16.23 12.07 -11.83
CA THR A 359 -16.09 12.92 -13.03
C THR A 359 -15.66 12.15 -14.26
N ASP A 360 -14.68 11.25 -14.12
CA ASP A 360 -13.98 10.64 -15.25
C ASP A 360 -14.51 9.23 -15.52
N TYR A 361 -14.89 8.52 -14.45
CA TYR A 361 -15.46 7.17 -14.52
C TYR A 361 -16.98 7.13 -14.38
N GLU A 362 -17.63 8.30 -14.27
CA GLU A 362 -19.09 8.46 -14.25
C GLU A 362 -19.82 7.60 -13.19
N PHE A 363 -19.16 7.28 -12.06
CA PHE A 363 -19.84 6.65 -10.92
C PHE A 363 -20.89 7.59 -10.32
N ASP A 364 -21.84 7.04 -9.56
CA ASP A 364 -22.90 7.85 -8.96
C ASP A 364 -22.29 8.94 -8.06
N ASP A 365 -22.64 10.19 -8.37
CA ASP A 365 -22.43 11.38 -7.55
C ASP A 365 -22.61 11.12 -6.05
N GLU A 366 -23.62 10.33 -5.68
CA GLU A 366 -23.87 10.02 -4.28
C GLU A 366 -22.75 9.19 -3.66
N SER A 367 -22.17 8.26 -4.41
CA SER A 367 -21.12 7.33 -3.96
C SER A 367 -19.85 8.07 -3.57
N GLY A 368 -19.44 9.07 -4.36
CA GLY A 368 -18.24 9.87 -4.12
C GLY A 368 -18.46 11.17 -3.34
N SER A 369 -19.71 11.54 -3.00
CA SER A 369 -20.02 12.81 -2.30
C SER A 369 -19.38 12.99 -0.91
N TRP A 370 -18.67 11.98 -0.38
CA TRP A 370 -17.91 12.09 0.87
C TRP A 370 -16.70 13.04 0.74
N ILE A 371 -16.17 13.26 -0.47
CA ILE A 371 -15.02 14.14 -0.71
C ILE A 371 -15.28 15.54 -0.15
N TYR A 372 -16.48 16.09 -0.36
CA TYR A 372 -16.88 17.39 0.15
C TYR A 372 -16.87 17.42 1.67
N LYS A 373 -17.30 16.33 2.32
CA LYS A 373 -17.28 16.24 3.79
C LYS A 373 -15.84 16.22 4.32
N VAL A 374 -14.91 15.55 3.62
CA VAL A 374 -13.50 15.55 4.00
C VAL A 374 -12.89 16.95 3.82
N VAL A 375 -13.24 17.67 2.75
CA VAL A 375 -12.85 19.08 2.56
C VAL A 375 -13.39 19.95 3.70
N ASP A 376 -14.69 19.85 4.04
CA ASP A 376 -15.28 20.57 5.19
C ASP A 376 -14.47 20.33 6.47
N LEU A 377 -14.17 19.06 6.77
CA LEU A 377 -13.47 18.68 7.98
C LEU A 377 -12.04 19.21 8.01
N ALA A 378 -11.33 19.20 6.88
CA ALA A 378 -9.98 19.74 6.76
C ALA A 378 -9.95 21.27 6.93
N GLU A 379 -10.88 21.99 6.28
CA GLU A 379 -11.04 23.45 6.45
C GLU A 379 -11.34 23.81 7.91
N GLU A 380 -12.30 23.11 8.55
CA GLU A 380 -12.65 23.30 9.96
C GLU A 380 -11.45 23.09 10.89
N ALA A 381 -10.54 22.18 10.53
CA ALA A 381 -9.33 21.88 11.29
C ALA A 381 -8.14 22.78 10.89
N GLY A 382 -8.28 23.65 9.88
CA GLY A 382 -7.18 24.47 9.37
C GLY A 382 -6.07 23.67 8.68
N ILE A 383 -6.36 22.47 8.17
CA ILE A 383 -5.41 21.61 7.46
C ILE A 383 -5.40 22.00 5.98
N THR A 384 -4.24 22.37 5.46
CA THR A 384 -4.04 22.61 4.02
C THR A 384 -4.02 21.28 3.27
N LEU A 385 -4.91 21.14 2.28
CA LEU A 385 -4.92 20.01 1.34
C LEU A 385 -4.14 20.40 0.09
N ALA A 386 -3.05 19.68 -0.20
CA ALA A 386 -2.17 19.95 -1.34
C ALA A 386 -1.32 18.71 -1.67
N GLY A 387 -0.64 18.71 -2.82
CA GLY A 387 0.35 17.70 -3.19
C GLY A 387 0.12 17.05 -4.56
N PRO A 388 -1.06 16.46 -4.84
CA PRO A 388 -1.35 15.87 -6.15
C PRO A 388 -1.32 16.91 -7.29
N THR A 389 -0.97 16.47 -8.49
CA THR A 389 -0.88 17.31 -9.69
C THR A 389 -2.24 17.93 -10.01
N ASN A 390 -2.28 19.23 -10.29
CA ASN A 390 -3.49 20.02 -10.60
C ASN A 390 -4.59 19.97 -9.52
N PHE A 391 -4.26 19.58 -8.29
CA PHE A 391 -5.25 19.41 -7.22
C PHE A 391 -5.93 20.72 -6.83
N GLU A 392 -5.23 21.86 -6.91
CA GLU A 392 -5.80 23.17 -6.56
C GLU A 392 -6.95 23.57 -7.49
N ASP A 393 -6.79 23.33 -8.79
CA ASP A 393 -7.83 23.58 -9.78
C ASP A 393 -9.03 22.64 -9.60
N GLU A 394 -8.78 21.36 -9.30
CA GLU A 394 -9.82 20.39 -8.98
C GLU A 394 -10.55 20.75 -7.69
N LEU A 395 -9.82 21.15 -6.65
CA LEU A 395 -10.40 21.58 -5.38
C LEU A 395 -11.29 22.81 -5.59
N ASN A 396 -10.87 23.78 -6.41
CA ASN A 396 -11.69 24.94 -6.76
C ASN A 396 -13.00 24.51 -7.45
N LYS A 397 -12.94 23.60 -8.43
CA LYS A 397 -14.14 23.04 -9.10
C LYS A 397 -15.06 22.33 -8.08
N MET A 398 -14.50 21.56 -7.15
CA MET A 398 -15.28 20.93 -6.09
C MET A 398 -15.97 21.96 -5.19
N LEU A 399 -15.27 23.03 -4.81
CA LEU A 399 -15.84 24.09 -3.96
C LEU A 399 -17.00 24.82 -4.65
N GLU A 400 -16.95 25.02 -5.97
CA GLU A 400 -18.06 25.57 -6.76
C GLU A 400 -19.30 24.66 -6.75
N GLU A 401 -19.09 23.34 -6.83
CA GLU A 401 -20.17 22.34 -6.82
C GLU A 401 -20.77 22.08 -5.42
N ARG A 402 -20.03 22.42 -4.35
CA ARG A 402 -20.34 22.08 -2.95
C ARG A 402 -21.77 22.46 -2.54
N ALA A 403 -22.21 23.68 -2.87
CA ALA A 403 -23.55 24.16 -2.54
C ALA A 403 -24.65 23.35 -3.25
N ARG A 404 -24.43 22.96 -4.51
CA ARG A 404 -25.37 22.14 -5.29
C ARG A 404 -25.49 20.73 -4.73
N LYS A 405 -24.41 20.21 -4.14
CA LYS A 405 -24.33 18.84 -3.61
C LYS A 405 -24.64 18.73 -2.12
N ALA A 406 -24.91 19.84 -1.43
CA ALA A 406 -25.14 19.90 0.03
C ALA A 406 -26.19 18.89 0.56
N ASN A 407 -27.25 18.61 -0.21
CA ASN A 407 -28.24 17.60 0.20
C ASN A 407 -27.67 16.18 0.25
N ARG A 408 -26.81 15.82 -0.71
CA ARG A 408 -26.13 14.50 -0.76
C ARG A 408 -25.14 14.36 0.39
N MET A 409 -24.55 15.47 0.83
CA MET A 409 -23.59 15.47 1.94
C MET A 409 -24.18 15.06 3.29
N LYS A 410 -25.51 15.17 3.48
CA LYS A 410 -26.18 14.90 4.75
C LYS A 410 -25.93 13.49 5.29
N LYS A 411 -25.74 12.48 4.41
CA LYS A 411 -25.49 11.09 4.83
C LYS A 411 -24.15 10.91 5.56
N TRP A 412 -23.19 11.79 5.31
CA TRP A 412 -21.84 11.74 5.87
C TRP A 412 -21.72 12.40 7.25
N ASN A 413 -22.78 13.03 7.75
CA ASN A 413 -22.78 13.63 9.09
C ASN A 413 -22.90 12.57 10.21
N ASN A 414 -23.40 11.38 9.90
CA ASN A 414 -23.62 10.29 10.87
C ASN A 414 -23.01 9.00 10.34
N VAL A 415 -21.68 8.94 10.32
CA VAL A 415 -20.95 7.76 9.85
C VAL A 415 -20.99 6.65 10.92
N ASN A 416 -21.38 5.45 10.49
CA ASN A 416 -21.30 4.24 11.30
C ASN A 416 -20.59 3.15 10.49
N TRP A 417 -19.26 3.16 10.56
CA TRP A 417 -18.40 2.21 9.86
C TRP A 417 -18.82 0.76 10.11
N ALA A 418 -19.00 0.35 11.37
CA ALA A 418 -19.30 -1.03 11.74
C ALA A 418 -20.58 -1.57 11.10
N ASN A 419 -21.61 -0.72 10.96
CA ASN A 419 -22.84 -1.10 10.26
C ASN A 419 -22.61 -1.16 8.74
N ARG A 420 -21.96 -0.14 8.17
CA ARG A 420 -21.74 -0.05 6.72
C ARG A 420 -20.87 -1.17 6.17
N SER A 421 -19.74 -1.45 6.83
CA SER A 421 -18.85 -2.56 6.44
C SER A 421 -19.54 -3.91 6.55
N LYS A 422 -20.36 -4.13 7.59
CA LYS A 422 -21.15 -5.36 7.74
C LYS A 422 -22.22 -5.51 6.65
N THR A 423 -22.94 -4.44 6.33
CA THR A 423 -23.96 -4.46 5.26
C THR A 423 -23.32 -4.76 3.92
N TYR A 424 -22.21 -4.09 3.61
CA TYR A 424 -21.43 -4.36 2.40
C TYR A 424 -20.98 -5.82 2.35
N ALA A 425 -20.30 -6.30 3.41
CA ALA A 425 -19.77 -7.67 3.45
C ALA A 425 -20.88 -8.73 3.34
N THR A 426 -22.04 -8.50 3.95
CA THR A 426 -23.18 -9.44 3.85
C THR A 426 -23.69 -9.57 2.41
N ARG A 427 -23.64 -8.48 1.64
CA ARG A 427 -24.19 -8.43 0.28
C ARG A 427 -23.19 -8.91 -0.77
N TYR A 428 -21.93 -8.52 -0.66
CA TYR A 428 -20.94 -8.68 -1.73
C TYR A 428 -19.81 -9.65 -1.39
N CYS A 429 -19.55 -9.88 -0.10
CA CYS A 429 -18.51 -10.82 0.33
C CYS A 429 -19.18 -12.16 0.66
N GLY A 430 -18.89 -13.17 -0.17
CA GLY A 430 -19.51 -14.50 -0.06
C GLY A 430 -19.32 -15.16 1.30
N SER A 431 -20.31 -15.95 1.72
CA SER A 431 -20.10 -16.97 2.75
C SER A 431 -19.40 -18.16 2.11
N GLY A 432 -18.11 -18.36 2.39
CA GLY A 432 -17.55 -19.71 2.32
C GLY A 432 -18.49 -20.65 3.09
N GLY A 433 -18.95 -21.72 2.45
CA GLY A 433 -20.12 -22.50 2.88
C GLY A 433 -20.21 -22.75 4.40
N GLY A 434 -21.34 -22.37 4.98
CA GLY A 434 -21.75 -22.68 6.36
C GLY A 434 -21.25 -21.69 7.42
N ARG A 435 -22.18 -21.06 8.18
CA ARG A 435 -22.01 -20.28 9.44
C ARG A 435 -20.80 -19.34 9.59
N SER A 436 -20.03 -19.08 8.54
CA SER A 436 -18.89 -18.19 8.57
C SER A 436 -19.38 -16.74 8.60
N LYS A 437 -18.67 -15.90 9.35
CA LYS A 437 -18.91 -14.46 9.43
C LYS A 437 -18.60 -13.87 8.05
N HIS A 438 -19.51 -13.07 7.49
CA HIS A 438 -19.19 -12.24 6.31
C HIS A 438 -18.10 -11.24 6.72
N VAL A 439 -16.94 -11.32 6.08
CA VAL A 439 -15.78 -10.46 6.30
C VAL A 439 -15.42 -9.81 4.96
N LEU A 440 -14.92 -8.57 5.02
CA LEU A 440 -14.45 -7.87 3.83
C LEU A 440 -13.21 -8.57 3.25
N GLY A 441 -13.13 -8.62 1.92
CA GLY A 441 -11.98 -9.13 1.20
C GLY A 441 -11.85 -10.64 1.27
N GLY A 442 -10.61 -11.11 1.12
CA GLY A 442 -10.30 -12.52 0.95
C GLY A 442 -9.03 -12.77 0.15
N SER A 443 -8.95 -13.96 -0.43
CA SER A 443 -7.89 -14.33 -1.37
C SER A 443 -8.40 -15.29 -2.44
N GLN A 444 -9.66 -15.12 -2.84
CA GLN A 444 -10.30 -15.93 -3.88
C GLN A 444 -9.62 -15.70 -5.23
N TYR A 445 -9.17 -14.47 -5.48
CA TYR A 445 -8.62 -14.05 -6.77
C TYR A 445 -7.09 -14.13 -6.85
N ASP A 446 -6.42 -14.53 -5.76
CA ASP A 446 -4.96 -14.60 -5.68
C ASP A 446 -4.42 -15.80 -6.49
N ILE A 447 -3.83 -15.51 -7.65
CA ILE A 447 -3.30 -16.50 -8.60
C ILE A 447 -2.09 -17.23 -8.02
N THR A 448 -1.35 -16.60 -7.10
CA THR A 448 -0.19 -17.24 -6.46
C THR A 448 -0.59 -18.38 -5.52
N LYS A 449 -1.86 -18.39 -5.06
CA LYS A 449 -2.44 -19.47 -4.26
C LYS A 449 -3.01 -20.63 -5.08
N MET A 450 -3.14 -20.48 -6.40
CA MET A 450 -3.54 -21.58 -7.27
C MET A 450 -2.46 -22.65 -7.31
N SER A 451 -2.87 -23.90 -7.49
CA SER A 451 -1.94 -24.97 -7.84
C SER A 451 -1.38 -24.74 -9.26
N ALA A 452 -0.20 -25.29 -9.54
CA ALA A 452 0.38 -25.25 -10.89
C ALA A 452 -0.55 -25.89 -11.94
N ALA A 453 -1.31 -26.92 -11.56
CA ALA A 453 -2.27 -27.58 -12.42
C ALA A 453 -3.50 -26.69 -12.72
N GLU A 454 -3.95 -25.87 -11.77
CA GLU A 454 -5.02 -24.89 -11.99
C GLU A 454 -4.55 -23.76 -12.91
N ARG A 455 -3.39 -23.15 -12.65
CA ARG A 455 -2.84 -22.12 -13.53
C ARG A 455 -2.70 -22.60 -14.96
N LYS A 456 -2.17 -23.81 -15.17
CA LYS A 456 -1.98 -24.41 -16.50
C LYS A 456 -3.28 -24.55 -17.31
N LYS A 457 -4.45 -24.69 -16.66
CA LYS A 457 -5.74 -24.76 -17.36
C LYS A 457 -6.14 -23.42 -18.01
N HIS A 458 -5.63 -22.32 -17.48
CA HIS A 458 -5.94 -20.95 -17.87
C HIS A 458 -4.80 -20.28 -18.63
N SER A 459 -3.61 -20.89 -18.67
CA SER A 459 -2.46 -20.38 -19.39
C SER A 459 -2.74 -20.30 -20.90
N LEU A 460 -2.40 -19.18 -21.52
CA LEU A 460 -2.63 -18.90 -22.94
C LEU A 460 -1.73 -19.70 -23.90
N GLY A 461 -1.02 -20.71 -23.42
CA GLY A 461 -0.27 -21.65 -24.26
C GLY A 461 0.84 -20.99 -25.06
N GLY A 462 1.65 -20.13 -24.44
CA GLY A 462 2.86 -19.55 -25.04
C GLY A 462 4.05 -19.74 -24.12
N GLY A 463 4.83 -20.79 -24.32
CA GLY A 463 6.13 -20.93 -23.67
C GLY A 463 7.14 -19.99 -24.32
N ARG A 464 7.40 -18.85 -23.68
CA ARG A 464 8.68 -18.12 -23.68
C ARG A 464 8.74 -17.51 -22.28
N GLY A 465 9.63 -17.97 -21.40
CA GLY A 465 10.98 -17.46 -21.37
C GLY A 465 10.85 -15.96 -21.12
N LEU A 466 11.02 -15.53 -19.86
CA LEU A 466 11.17 -14.11 -19.51
C LEU A 466 11.99 -13.46 -20.64
N MET A 467 11.39 -12.54 -21.41
CA MET A 467 12.22 -11.64 -22.21
C MET A 467 13.08 -10.94 -21.17
N MET A 468 14.38 -11.26 -21.19
CA MET A 468 15.36 -10.51 -20.42
C MET A 468 15.23 -9.07 -20.90
N PHE A 469 14.72 -8.21 -20.04
CA PHE A 469 14.87 -6.77 -20.14
C PHE A 469 16.23 -6.38 -19.57
#